data_AF-A0A564T416-F1
#
_entry.id   AF-A0A564T416-F1
#
_cell.length_a   1.000
_cell.length_b   1.000
_cell.length_c   1.000
_cell.angle_alpha   90.00
_cell.angle_beta   90.00
_cell.angle_gamma   90.00
#
_symmetry.space_group_name_H-M   'P 1'
#
loop_
_entity.id
_entity.type
_entity.pdbx_description
1 polymer ?
#
loop_
_entity_poly.entity_id
_entity_poly.type
_entity_poly.pdbx_seq_one_letter_code
_entity_poly.pdbx_strand_id
1 'polypeptide(L)'
;MNLVPFVMGVTGFTVLDGQPVVDSLFLSMEMYFLNYSDSPPNILIEIARWTAPLMTASGVLMSISKIRGRILQLLRYYRGDSIAVYGDNIHRKEMVQALGSCGIDAGEDWEWVKAKKYLLLGNEEENFRFYGQYREAFAGHTVYLKSENLAAEGILDPHLRLFCPEETAARLYWRRNCLYETSCVQGHHLQIVFLGFGLLGEKLLEYALQDNIFDPKQRIEYGCCRTEPETDGTSG
;
A
#
# COMPACT_ATOMS: atom_id res chain seq x y z
N MET A 1 15.14 -17.78 6.92
CA MET A 1 16.58 -18.06 6.94
C MET A 1 16.75 -19.43 6.29
N ASN A 2 17.33 -19.51 5.09
CA ASN A 2 17.41 -20.78 4.34
C ASN A 2 18.60 -21.60 4.86
N LEU A 3 18.33 -22.75 5.47
CA LEU A 3 19.31 -23.64 6.14
C LEU A 3 20.01 -24.62 5.18
N VAL A 4 19.83 -24.47 3.87
CA VAL A 4 20.28 -25.44 2.86
C VAL A 4 21.79 -25.75 2.92
N PRO A 5 22.72 -24.77 3.02
CA PRO A 5 24.15 -25.07 3.16
C PRO A 5 24.49 -25.78 4.48
N PHE A 6 23.78 -25.45 5.56
CA PHE A 6 23.95 -26.08 6.87
C PHE A 6 23.47 -27.54 6.86
N VAL A 7 22.32 -27.82 6.24
CA VAL A 7 21.81 -29.18 6.05
C VAL A 7 22.74 -29.99 5.14
N MET A 8 23.24 -29.40 4.05
CA MET A 8 24.21 -30.08 3.18
C MET A 8 25.55 -30.36 3.88
N GLY A 9 26.04 -29.44 4.71
CA GLY A 9 27.24 -29.65 5.53
C GLY A 9 27.05 -30.78 6.53
N VAL A 10 25.97 -30.76 7.31
CA VAL A 10 25.70 -31.78 8.33
C VAL A 10 25.53 -33.15 7.69
N THR A 11 24.80 -33.25 6.58
CA THR A 11 24.64 -34.51 5.84
C THR A 11 25.97 -34.97 5.21
N GLY A 12 26.79 -34.05 4.71
CA GLY A 12 28.10 -34.35 4.14
C GLY A 12 29.08 -34.93 5.16
N PHE A 13 29.16 -34.34 6.36
CA PHE A 13 30.05 -34.81 7.42
C PHE A 13 29.52 -36.08 8.12
N THR A 14 28.21 -36.18 8.38
CA THR A 14 27.65 -37.34 9.07
C THR A 14 27.52 -38.59 8.20
N VAL A 15 26.98 -38.45 6.98
CA VAL A 15 26.60 -39.60 6.14
C VAL A 15 27.75 -40.05 5.24
N LEU A 16 28.55 -39.10 4.71
CA LEU A 16 29.59 -39.42 3.74
C LEU A 16 30.98 -39.51 4.36
N ASP A 17 31.25 -38.76 5.43
CA ASP A 17 32.55 -38.77 6.13
C ASP A 17 32.53 -39.56 7.45
N GLY A 18 31.35 -40.00 7.88
CA GLY A 18 31.17 -40.83 9.08
C GLY A 18 31.49 -40.13 10.41
N GLN A 19 31.51 -38.79 10.41
CA GLN A 19 31.79 -37.99 11.60
C GLN A 19 30.61 -38.09 12.60
N PRO A 20 30.88 -37.99 13.91
CA PRO A 20 29.84 -37.85 14.91
C PRO A 20 28.92 -36.66 14.60
N VAL A 21 27.63 -36.79 14.89
CA VAL A 21 26.62 -35.76 14.58
C VAL A 21 26.96 -34.41 15.23
N VAL A 22 27.53 -34.42 16.44
CA VAL A 22 27.92 -33.21 17.17
C VAL A 22 29.10 -32.51 16.47
N ASP A 23 30.09 -33.27 16.02
CA ASP A 23 31.25 -32.74 15.31
C ASP A 23 30.85 -32.21 13.93
N SER A 24 29.94 -32.90 13.26
CA SER A 24 29.38 -32.46 11.97
C SER A 24 28.58 -31.15 12.08
N LEU A 25 27.83 -30.98 13.17
CA LEU A 25 27.14 -29.72 13.47
C LEU A 25 28.13 -28.58 13.73
N PHE A 26 29.19 -28.87 14.49
CA PHE A 26 30.24 -27.90 14.79
C PHE A 26 30.99 -27.47 13.53
N LEU A 27 31.45 -28.41 12.71
CA LEU A 27 32.15 -28.15 11.44
C LEU A 27 31.27 -27.43 10.43
N SER A 28 29.97 -27.76 10.38
CA SER A 28 29.01 -27.05 9.51
C SER A 28 28.74 -25.63 9.98
N MET A 29 28.76 -25.39 11.29
CA MET A 29 28.65 -24.04 11.87
C MET A 29 29.91 -23.22 11.61
N GLU A 30 31.09 -23.84 11.78
CA GLU A 30 32.38 -23.23 11.42
C GLU A 30 32.35 -22.81 9.96
N MET A 31 31.99 -23.71 9.05
CA MET A 31 31.84 -23.42 7.63
C MET A 31 30.89 -22.26 7.28
N TYR A 32 29.87 -22.03 8.09
CA TYR A 32 28.90 -20.96 7.87
C TYR A 32 29.36 -19.60 8.41
N PHE A 33 30.19 -19.58 9.47
CA PHE A 33 30.55 -18.34 10.20
C PHE A 33 32.05 -18.01 10.20
N LEU A 34 32.91 -19.00 10.08
CA LEU A 34 34.36 -18.96 10.26
C LEU A 34 35.02 -19.70 9.10
N ASN A 35 35.61 -18.96 8.18
CA ASN A 35 36.26 -19.44 6.95
C ASN A 35 36.92 -20.83 7.09
N TYR A 36 36.19 -21.89 6.70
CA TYR A 36 36.61 -23.29 6.83
C TYR A 36 37.92 -23.52 6.07
N SER A 37 38.99 -23.82 6.80
CA SER A 37 40.35 -23.82 6.28
C SER A 37 40.83 -25.21 5.83
N ASP A 38 40.08 -26.27 6.16
CA ASP A 38 40.43 -27.63 5.81
C ASP A 38 39.99 -28.03 4.40
N SER A 39 40.72 -28.98 3.81
CA SER A 39 40.40 -29.55 2.50
C SER A 39 39.04 -30.25 2.56
N PRO A 40 38.09 -29.93 1.65
CA PRO A 40 36.75 -30.47 1.71
C PRO A 40 36.77 -31.98 1.40
N PRO A 41 36.19 -32.83 2.27
CA PRO A 41 36.26 -34.28 2.08
C PRO A 41 35.29 -34.79 1.00
N ASN A 42 34.23 -34.03 0.67
CA ASN A 42 33.19 -34.45 -0.28
C ASN A 42 32.63 -33.27 -1.11
N ILE A 43 32.09 -33.57 -2.30
CA ILE A 43 31.49 -32.59 -3.23
C ILE A 43 30.34 -31.78 -2.60
N LEU A 44 29.54 -32.40 -1.72
CA LEU A 44 28.48 -31.71 -0.97
C LEU A 44 29.03 -30.61 -0.06
N ILE A 45 30.20 -30.84 0.54
CA ILE A 45 30.89 -29.88 1.40
C ILE A 45 31.51 -28.78 0.55
N GLU A 46 32.00 -29.09 -0.66
CA GLU A 46 32.40 -28.06 -1.63
C GLU A 46 31.24 -27.14 -2.00
N ILE A 47 30.07 -27.69 -2.36
CA ILE A 47 28.88 -26.90 -2.70
C ILE A 47 28.43 -26.04 -1.51
N ALA A 48 28.45 -26.59 -0.29
CA ALA A 48 28.18 -25.84 0.93
C ALA A 48 29.17 -24.67 1.11
N ARG A 49 30.45 -24.86 0.75
CA ARG A 49 31.51 -23.84 0.86
C ARG A 49 31.26 -22.65 -0.04
N TRP A 50 30.84 -22.90 -1.27
CA TRP A 50 30.57 -21.84 -2.24
C TRP A 50 29.25 -21.12 -1.96
N THR A 51 28.27 -21.81 -1.38
CA THR A 51 26.95 -21.24 -1.10
C THR A 51 26.87 -20.50 0.24
N ALA A 52 27.69 -20.85 1.23
CA ALA A 52 27.68 -20.21 2.55
C ALA A 52 28.00 -18.69 2.52
N PRO A 53 29.05 -18.19 1.82
CA PRO A 53 29.32 -16.75 1.74
C PRO A 53 28.22 -15.98 0.99
N LEU A 54 27.68 -16.58 -0.08
CA LEU A 54 26.66 -15.95 -0.91
C LEU A 54 25.33 -15.78 -0.15
N MET A 55 24.97 -16.79 0.64
CA MET A 55 23.79 -16.75 1.49
C MET A 55 23.96 -15.81 2.70
N THR A 56 25.16 -15.77 3.28
CA THR A 56 25.49 -14.84 4.37
C THR A 56 25.42 -13.38 3.89
N ALA A 57 25.99 -13.09 2.71
CA ALA A 57 25.89 -11.76 2.09
C ALA A 57 24.44 -11.34 1.82
N SER A 58 23.60 -12.25 1.30
CA SER A 58 22.17 -11.99 1.06
C SER A 58 21.41 -11.70 2.37
N GLY A 59 21.63 -12.51 3.41
CA GLY A 59 21.03 -12.31 4.73
C GLY A 59 21.44 -10.99 5.39
N VAL A 60 22.72 -10.63 5.30
CA VAL A 60 23.26 -9.36 5.81
C VAL A 60 22.67 -8.17 5.05
N LEU A 61 22.61 -8.22 3.71
CA LEU A 61 22.01 -7.16 2.90
C LEU A 61 20.52 -6.95 3.21
N MET A 62 19.75 -8.03 3.36
CA MET A 62 18.34 -7.96 3.77
C MET A 62 18.16 -7.40 5.19
N SER A 63 19.09 -7.70 6.10
CA SER A 63 19.04 -7.18 7.47
C SER A 63 19.37 -5.70 7.51
N ILE A 64 20.40 -5.26 6.76
CA ILE A 64 20.81 -3.85 6.65
C ILE A 64 19.70 -3.01 6.01
N SER A 65 19.05 -3.50 4.95
CA SER A 65 17.97 -2.76 4.29
C SER A 65 16.76 -2.55 5.23
N LYS A 66 16.38 -3.58 6.01
CA LYS A 66 15.33 -3.47 7.04
C LYS A 66 15.70 -2.47 8.14
N ILE A 67 16.93 -2.52 8.65
CA ILE A 67 17.42 -1.61 9.69
C ILE A 67 17.43 -0.16 9.18
N ARG A 68 17.93 0.06 7.96
CA ARG A 68 17.94 1.38 7.32
C ARG A 68 16.52 1.94 7.16
N GLY A 69 15.56 1.09 6.77
CA GLY A 69 14.14 1.44 6.71
C GLY A 69 13.60 1.94 8.06
N ARG A 70 13.85 1.18 9.14
CA ARG A 70 13.43 1.57 10.50
C ARG A 70 14.07 2.87 10.98
N ILE A 71 15.37 3.08 10.72
CA ILE A 71 16.07 4.31 11.09
C ILE A 71 15.49 5.52 10.34
N LEU A 72 15.23 5.39 9.04
CA LEU A 72 14.59 6.43 8.25
C LEU A 72 13.18 6.75 8.74
N GLN A 73 12.39 5.73 9.06
CA GLN A 73 11.05 5.91 9.65
C GLN A 73 11.12 6.65 10.99
N LEU A 74 12.07 6.30 11.85
CA LEU A 74 12.29 6.97 13.14
C LEU A 74 12.69 8.45 12.94
N LEU A 75 13.63 8.72 12.02
CA LEU A 75 14.05 10.08 11.68
C LEU A 75 12.90 10.92 11.13
N ARG A 76 12.06 10.34 10.26
CA ARG A 76 10.86 11.01 9.72
C ARG A 76 9.83 11.30 10.81
N TYR A 77 9.64 10.38 11.75
CA TYR A 77 8.77 10.59 12.91
C TYR A 77 9.22 11.78 13.77
N TYR A 78 10.52 11.86 14.11
CA TYR A 78 11.06 12.95 14.91
C TYR A 78 11.02 14.31 14.21
N ARG A 79 10.93 14.34 12.87
CA ARG A 79 10.88 15.58 12.07
C ARG A 79 9.54 16.32 12.13
N GLY A 80 8.53 15.73 12.79
CA GLY A 80 7.38 16.48 13.29
C GLY A 80 6.10 16.44 12.45
N ASP A 81 6.10 15.86 11.25
CA ASP A 81 4.90 15.72 10.40
C ASP A 81 4.90 14.38 9.65
N SER A 82 4.92 13.26 10.39
CA SER A 82 4.92 11.92 9.79
C SER A 82 3.50 11.44 9.48
N ILE A 83 3.32 10.91 8.26
CA ILE A 83 2.06 10.38 7.75
C ILE A 83 2.29 8.94 7.31
N ALA A 84 1.69 7.98 8.02
CA ALA A 84 1.71 6.58 7.60
C ALA A 84 0.60 6.31 6.58
N VAL A 85 0.97 5.70 5.45
CA VAL A 85 0.04 5.40 4.35
C VAL A 85 -0.15 3.89 4.25
N TYR A 86 -1.42 3.47 4.29
CA TYR A 86 -1.89 2.09 4.16
C TYR A 86 -2.75 1.96 2.91
N GLY A 87 -2.86 0.75 2.37
CA GLY A 87 -3.70 0.44 1.22
C GLY A 87 -2.94 -0.33 0.14
N ASP A 88 -3.53 -0.39 -1.05
CA ASP A 88 -2.98 -1.09 -2.21
C ASP A 88 -1.57 -0.59 -2.59
N ASN A 89 -0.72 -1.50 -3.08
CA ASN A 89 0.70 -1.26 -3.33
C ASN A 89 0.93 -0.07 -4.27
N ILE A 90 0.14 0.05 -5.34
CA ILE A 90 0.27 1.12 -6.35
C ILE A 90 -0.05 2.46 -5.69
N HIS A 91 -1.27 2.61 -5.19
CA HIS A 91 -1.76 3.86 -4.59
C HIS A 91 -0.94 4.29 -3.36
N ARG A 92 -0.50 3.34 -2.54
CA ARG A 92 0.34 3.58 -1.36
C ARG A 92 1.69 4.16 -1.78
N LYS A 93 2.37 3.56 -2.77
CA LYS A 93 3.68 4.04 -3.24
C LYS A 93 3.59 5.42 -3.88
N GLU A 94 2.58 5.66 -4.71
CA GLU A 94 2.35 6.97 -5.32
C GLU A 94 2.13 8.05 -4.26
N MET A 95 1.30 7.76 -3.25
CA MET A 95 1.03 8.69 -2.17
C MET A 95 2.26 8.93 -1.28
N VAL A 96 3.01 7.89 -0.93
CA VAL A 96 4.27 8.05 -0.17
C VAL A 96 5.27 8.90 -0.95
N GLN A 97 5.35 8.74 -2.27
CA GLN A 97 6.20 9.57 -3.14
C GLN A 97 5.72 11.03 -3.14
N ALA A 98 4.41 11.28 -3.24
CA ALA A 98 3.83 12.63 -3.20
C ALA A 98 4.06 13.33 -1.86
N LEU A 99 4.02 12.58 -0.75
CA LEU A 99 4.27 13.09 0.60
C LEU A 99 5.76 13.31 0.90
N GLY A 100 6.66 12.79 0.07
CA GLY A 100 8.10 13.01 0.15
C GLY A 100 8.69 12.65 1.51
N SER A 101 9.26 13.64 2.21
CA SER A 101 9.90 13.41 3.51
C SER A 101 8.95 13.10 4.66
N CYS A 102 7.66 13.35 4.48
CA CYS A 102 6.62 13.15 5.50
C CYS A 102 5.97 11.76 5.40
N GLY A 103 6.03 11.13 4.22
CA GLY A 103 5.42 9.83 3.96
C GLY A 103 6.18 8.67 4.60
N ILE A 104 5.44 7.80 5.28
CA ILE A 104 5.91 6.50 5.77
C ILE A 104 5.11 5.43 5.02
N ASP A 105 5.81 4.59 4.27
CA ASP A 105 5.23 3.38 3.69
C ASP A 105 5.02 2.37 4.83
N ALA A 106 3.75 2.02 5.08
CA ALA A 106 3.37 1.07 6.12
C ALA A 106 3.47 -0.39 5.68
N GLY A 107 3.79 -0.66 4.41
CA GLY A 107 3.84 -2.02 3.87
C GLY A 107 2.47 -2.64 3.60
N GLU A 108 2.46 -3.92 3.25
CA GLU A 108 1.25 -4.68 2.89
C GLU A 108 0.65 -5.46 4.07
N ASP A 109 1.43 -5.64 5.13
CA ASP A 109 1.08 -6.52 6.25
C ASP A 109 0.02 -5.92 7.19
N TRP A 110 -0.45 -4.71 6.92
CA TRP A 110 -1.36 -3.95 7.79
C TRP A 110 -0.90 -3.96 9.25
N GLU A 111 0.42 -3.82 9.46
CA GLU A 111 1.00 -3.66 10.79
C GLU A 111 0.93 -2.19 11.21
N TRP A 112 0.59 -1.95 12.47
CA TRP A 112 0.54 -0.57 12.98
C TRP A 112 1.96 0.01 13.07
N VAL A 113 2.17 1.15 12.41
CA VAL A 113 3.43 1.89 12.41
C VAL A 113 3.22 3.20 13.15
N LYS A 114 4.23 3.62 13.93
CA LYS A 114 4.16 4.87 14.69
C LYS A 114 4.27 6.09 13.77
N ALA A 115 3.22 6.89 13.70
CA ALA A 115 3.16 8.14 12.93
C ALA A 115 2.29 9.18 13.65
N LYS A 116 2.34 10.44 13.21
CA LYS A 116 1.46 11.49 13.77
C LYS A 116 0.07 11.49 13.14
N LYS A 117 0.02 11.19 11.84
CA LYS A 117 -1.22 11.09 11.05
C LYS A 117 -1.22 9.79 10.27
N TYR A 118 -2.41 9.33 9.93
CA TYR A 118 -2.63 8.06 9.26
C TYR A 118 -3.53 8.27 8.05
N LEU A 119 -3.22 7.61 6.95
CA LEU A 119 -3.98 7.64 5.71
C LEU A 119 -4.26 6.21 5.27
N LEU A 120 -5.53 5.81 5.33
CA LEU A 120 -6.00 4.46 4.98
C LEU A 120 -6.66 4.51 3.59
N LEU A 121 -5.99 3.93 2.59
CA LEU A 121 -6.41 3.89 1.18
C LEU A 121 -6.87 2.51 0.73
N GLY A 122 -7.03 1.55 1.66
CA GLY A 122 -7.54 0.21 1.34
C GLY A 122 -9.02 0.23 0.96
N ASN A 123 -9.60 -0.95 0.80
CA ASN A 123 -11.05 -1.06 0.67
C ASN A 123 -11.74 -0.66 1.99
N GLU A 124 -13.02 -0.32 1.92
CA GLU A 124 -13.76 0.20 3.08
C GLU A 124 -13.74 -0.77 4.27
N GLU A 125 -13.98 -2.07 4.01
CA GLU A 125 -14.00 -3.10 5.04
C GLU A 125 -12.64 -3.29 5.74
N GLU A 126 -11.54 -3.31 4.97
CA GLU A 126 -10.16 -3.40 5.47
C GLU A 126 -9.81 -2.18 6.31
N ASN A 127 -10.16 -0.99 5.83
CA ASN A 127 -9.89 0.25 6.53
C ASN A 127 -10.60 0.27 7.90
N PHE A 128 -11.89 -0.06 7.94
CA PHE A 128 -12.65 -0.09 9.19
C PHE A 128 -12.21 -1.23 10.11
N ARG A 129 -11.88 -2.41 9.57
CA ARG A 129 -11.35 -3.54 10.35
C ARG A 129 -10.03 -3.17 11.01
N PHE A 130 -9.10 -2.59 10.25
CA PHE A 130 -7.81 -2.15 10.75
C PHE A 130 -7.94 -1.02 11.77
N TYR A 131 -8.79 -0.02 11.50
CA TYR A 131 -9.08 1.06 12.44
C TYR A 131 -9.67 0.53 13.76
N GLY A 132 -10.62 -0.42 13.67
CA GLY A 132 -11.22 -1.06 14.83
C GLY A 132 -10.22 -1.86 15.66
N GLN A 133 -9.34 -2.63 15.00
CA GLN A 133 -8.31 -3.45 15.67
C GLN A 133 -7.30 -2.59 16.46
N TYR A 134 -6.93 -1.42 15.94
CA TYR A 134 -5.91 -0.54 16.54
C TYR A 134 -6.49 0.76 17.09
N ARG A 135 -7.78 0.78 17.47
CA ARG A 135 -8.50 1.98 17.90
C ARG A 135 -7.78 2.74 19.03
N GLU A 136 -7.28 2.01 20.04
CA GLU A 136 -6.54 2.61 21.15
C GLU A 136 -5.20 3.20 20.70
N ALA A 137 -4.52 2.59 19.73
CA ALA A 137 -3.26 3.09 19.20
C ALA A 137 -3.45 4.35 18.34
N PHE A 138 -4.61 4.51 17.71
CA PHE A 138 -5.01 5.72 16.98
C PHE A 138 -5.50 6.85 17.89
N ALA A 139 -5.79 6.58 19.16
CA ALA A 139 -6.27 7.61 20.08
C ALA A 139 -5.30 8.81 20.12
N GLY A 140 -5.84 10.01 19.94
CA GLY A 140 -5.07 11.25 19.89
C GLY A 140 -4.33 11.53 18.56
N HIS A 141 -4.48 10.68 17.55
CA HIS A 141 -3.87 10.85 16.22
C HIS A 141 -4.95 11.09 15.17
N THR A 142 -4.68 11.94 14.18
CA THR A 142 -5.63 12.15 13.07
C THR A 142 -5.54 11.01 12.07
N VAL A 143 -6.67 10.37 11.80
CA VAL A 143 -6.79 9.27 10.84
C VAL A 143 -7.69 9.72 9.68
N TYR A 144 -7.16 9.66 8.47
CA TYR A 144 -7.92 9.85 7.23
C TYR A 144 -8.26 8.48 6.67
N LEU A 145 -9.54 8.19 6.51
CA LEU A 145 -10.04 6.89 6.09
C LEU A 145 -10.80 7.04 4.78
N LYS A 146 -10.37 6.31 3.75
CA LYS A 146 -11.10 6.22 2.48
C LYS A 146 -12.39 5.43 2.71
N SER A 147 -13.52 6.05 2.40
CA SER A 147 -14.86 5.43 2.46
C SER A 147 -15.73 5.96 1.32
N GLU A 148 -16.61 5.11 0.81
CA GLU A 148 -17.56 5.46 -0.24
C GLU A 148 -18.81 6.15 0.32
N ASN A 149 -19.08 5.96 1.63
CA ASN A 149 -20.26 6.50 2.29
C ASN A 149 -19.89 7.48 3.42
N LEU A 150 -19.93 8.78 3.12
CA LEU A 150 -19.64 9.84 4.08
C LEU A 150 -20.78 10.09 5.10
N ALA A 151 -21.92 9.41 4.99
CA ALA A 151 -23.08 9.63 5.86
C ALA A 151 -22.80 9.35 7.36
N ALA A 152 -21.68 8.72 7.68
CA ALA A 152 -21.26 8.40 9.05
C ALA A 152 -20.37 9.47 9.73
N GLU A 153 -20.04 10.58 9.06
CA GLU A 153 -19.18 11.63 9.65
C GLU A 153 -19.73 12.21 10.97
N GLY A 154 -21.05 12.19 11.18
CA GLY A 154 -21.70 12.76 12.36
C GLY A 154 -21.62 11.93 13.67
N ILE A 155 -21.13 10.68 13.63
CA ILE A 155 -21.15 9.75 14.78
C ILE A 155 -19.73 9.33 15.22
N LEU A 156 -18.72 9.61 14.40
CA LEU A 156 -17.38 9.07 14.59
C LEU A 156 -16.47 10.02 15.38
N ASP A 157 -15.42 9.42 15.97
CA ASP A 157 -14.34 10.07 16.71
C ASP A 157 -13.87 11.38 16.06
N PRO A 158 -13.70 12.50 16.80
CA PRO A 158 -13.27 13.79 16.23
C PRO A 158 -11.92 13.72 15.49
N HIS A 159 -11.11 12.69 15.75
CA HIS A 159 -9.85 12.47 15.07
C HIS A 159 -9.95 11.57 13.82
N LEU A 160 -11.10 10.94 13.57
CA LEU A 160 -11.36 10.17 12.35
C LEU A 160 -12.02 11.07 11.30
N ARG A 161 -11.40 11.14 10.12
CA ARG A 161 -11.87 11.92 8.97
C ARG A 161 -12.12 10.97 7.82
N LEU A 162 -13.38 10.83 7.44
CA LEU A 162 -13.74 10.07 6.25
C LEU A 162 -13.47 10.92 5.02
N PHE A 163 -13.11 10.28 3.91
CA PHE A 163 -13.05 10.96 2.62
C PHE A 163 -13.35 9.98 1.48
N CYS A 164 -13.99 10.51 0.44
CA CYS A 164 -14.27 9.81 -0.80
C CYS A 164 -13.47 10.48 -1.93
N PRO A 165 -12.49 9.80 -2.55
CA PRO A 165 -11.71 10.33 -3.67
C PRO A 165 -12.58 10.77 -4.85
N GLU A 166 -13.60 9.99 -5.18
CA GLU A 166 -14.50 10.20 -6.30
C GLU A 166 -15.35 11.46 -6.10
N GLU A 167 -15.85 11.66 -4.89
CA GLU A 167 -16.53 12.90 -4.50
C GLU A 167 -15.60 14.11 -4.56
N THR A 168 -14.38 13.98 -4.01
CA THR A 168 -13.39 15.07 -4.04
C THR A 168 -13.04 15.44 -5.48
N ALA A 169 -12.87 14.45 -6.35
CA ALA A 169 -12.61 14.64 -7.77
C ALA A 169 -13.79 15.33 -8.48
N ALA A 170 -15.03 14.91 -8.22
CA ALA A 170 -16.23 15.53 -8.80
C ALA A 170 -16.35 17.02 -8.41
N ARG A 171 -16.15 17.35 -7.14
CA ARG A 171 -16.15 18.74 -6.66
C ARG A 171 -15.06 19.58 -7.31
N LEU A 172 -13.84 19.04 -7.39
CA LEU A 172 -12.72 19.73 -8.02
C LEU A 172 -12.95 19.94 -9.51
N TYR A 173 -13.61 18.99 -10.18
CA TYR A 173 -13.96 19.09 -11.59
C TYR A 173 -14.92 20.27 -11.85
N TRP A 174 -16.06 20.33 -11.15
CA TRP A 174 -17.05 21.40 -11.34
C TRP A 174 -16.52 22.77 -10.92
N ARG A 175 -15.69 22.82 -9.86
CA ARG A 175 -15.02 24.06 -9.45
C ARG A 175 -14.08 24.62 -10.52
N ARG A 176 -13.39 23.75 -11.26
CA ARG A 176 -12.47 24.15 -12.34
C ARG A 176 -13.19 24.42 -13.66
N ASN A 177 -14.29 23.72 -13.92
CA ASN A 177 -15.06 23.79 -15.16
C ASN A 177 -16.45 24.37 -14.91
N CYS A 178 -16.50 25.62 -14.45
CA CYS A 178 -17.78 26.30 -14.22
C CYS A 178 -18.51 26.51 -15.55
N LEU A 179 -19.75 26.01 -15.64
CA LEU A 179 -20.54 26.07 -16.88
C LEU A 179 -21.32 27.38 -17.05
N TYR A 180 -21.23 28.33 -16.12
CA TYR A 180 -22.08 29.52 -16.11
C TYR A 180 -21.97 30.33 -17.41
N GLU A 181 -20.76 30.65 -17.85
CA GLU A 181 -20.54 31.45 -19.07
C GLU A 181 -21.08 30.73 -20.32
N THR A 182 -20.78 29.44 -20.45
CA THR A 182 -21.28 28.60 -21.54
C THR A 182 -22.81 28.51 -21.51
N SER A 183 -23.39 28.40 -20.32
CA SER A 183 -24.83 28.37 -20.09
C SER A 183 -25.48 29.68 -20.55
N CYS A 184 -24.94 30.84 -20.19
CA CYS A 184 -25.45 32.14 -20.63
C CYS A 184 -25.49 32.27 -22.16
N VAL A 185 -24.43 31.84 -22.86
CA VAL A 185 -24.35 31.88 -24.33
C VAL A 185 -25.43 31.02 -24.98
N GLN A 186 -25.78 29.89 -24.36
CA GLN A 186 -26.80 28.95 -24.85
C GLN A 186 -28.19 29.24 -24.29
N GLY A 187 -28.43 30.41 -23.70
CA GLY A 187 -29.72 30.77 -23.09
C GLY A 187 -30.14 29.82 -21.97
N HIS A 188 -29.17 29.29 -21.23
CA HIS A 188 -29.32 28.29 -20.17
C HIS A 188 -29.89 26.93 -20.60
N HIS A 189 -29.76 26.59 -21.89
CA HIS A 189 -30.13 25.28 -22.43
C HIS A 189 -28.87 24.47 -22.75
N LEU A 190 -28.63 23.38 -22.04
CA LEU A 190 -27.43 22.55 -22.20
C LEU A 190 -27.80 21.07 -22.16
N GLN A 191 -27.07 20.25 -22.91
CA GLN A 191 -27.12 18.80 -22.80
C GLN A 191 -25.72 18.30 -22.44
N ILE A 192 -25.63 17.60 -21.31
CA ILE A 192 -24.37 17.10 -20.75
C ILE A 192 -24.47 15.59 -20.73
N VAL A 193 -23.47 14.90 -21.30
CA VAL A 193 -23.45 13.44 -21.37
C VAL A 193 -22.24 12.92 -20.61
N PHE A 194 -22.49 12.01 -19.66
CA PHE A 194 -21.45 11.27 -18.96
C PHE A 194 -21.19 9.95 -19.70
N LEU A 195 -19.94 9.78 -20.15
CA LEU A 195 -19.46 8.58 -20.83
C LEU A 195 -18.82 7.64 -19.80
N GLY A 196 -19.44 6.48 -19.58
CA GLY A 196 -19.08 5.57 -18.49
C GLY A 196 -19.72 6.02 -17.17
N PHE A 197 -20.44 5.12 -16.52
CA PHE A 197 -21.22 5.44 -15.32
C PHE A 197 -20.91 4.45 -14.19
N GLY A 198 -20.15 4.93 -13.21
CA GLY A 198 -19.82 4.27 -11.94
C GLY A 198 -19.78 5.31 -10.82
N LEU A 199 -19.16 5.01 -9.66
CA LEU A 199 -19.19 5.89 -8.48
C LEU A 199 -18.75 7.33 -8.78
N LEU A 200 -17.69 7.53 -9.55
CA LEU A 200 -17.26 8.87 -9.98
C LEU A 200 -18.30 9.58 -10.87
N GLY A 201 -18.95 8.85 -11.78
CA GLY A 201 -20.01 9.39 -12.63
C GLY A 201 -21.25 9.78 -11.84
N GLU A 202 -21.62 8.96 -10.85
CA GLU A 202 -22.69 9.27 -9.89
C GLU A 202 -22.37 10.54 -9.10
N LYS A 203 -21.15 10.65 -8.56
CA LYS A 203 -20.70 11.86 -7.84
C LYS A 203 -20.61 13.07 -8.75
N LEU A 204 -20.15 12.93 -9.99
CA LEU A 204 -20.15 14.02 -10.96
C LEU A 204 -21.56 14.51 -11.25
N LEU A 205 -22.54 13.62 -11.43
CA LEU A 205 -23.93 13.99 -11.63
C LEU A 205 -24.52 14.65 -10.37
N GLU A 206 -24.28 14.09 -9.19
CA GLU A 206 -24.75 14.63 -7.91
C GLU A 206 -24.32 16.08 -7.73
N TYR A 207 -23.01 16.36 -7.90
CA TYR A 207 -22.48 17.71 -7.80
C TYR A 207 -22.88 18.60 -8.98
N ALA A 208 -23.08 18.06 -10.18
CA ALA A 208 -23.59 18.83 -11.31
C ALA A 208 -24.98 19.40 -11.02
N LEU A 209 -25.85 18.59 -10.44
CA LEU A 209 -27.22 18.97 -10.09
C LEU A 209 -27.26 20.04 -8.98
N GLN A 210 -26.27 20.03 -8.09
CA GLN A 210 -26.17 21.00 -7.00
C GLN A 210 -25.51 22.32 -7.44
N ASP A 211 -24.41 22.23 -8.20
CA ASP A 211 -23.56 23.38 -8.54
C ASP A 211 -24.02 24.12 -9.81
N ASN A 212 -24.70 23.45 -10.74
CA ASN A 212 -25.12 24.04 -12.02
C ASN A 212 -26.58 24.54 -12.01
N ILE A 213 -26.94 25.32 -10.98
CA ILE A 213 -28.24 26.00 -10.89
C ILE A 213 -28.03 27.50 -11.11
N PHE A 214 -28.34 27.97 -12.33
CA PHE A 214 -28.04 29.34 -12.76
C PHE A 214 -29.29 30.20 -12.94
N ASP A 215 -30.37 29.66 -13.50
CA ASP A 215 -31.61 30.40 -13.79
C ASP A 215 -32.87 29.53 -13.57
N PRO A 216 -34.00 30.08 -13.08
CA PRO A 216 -35.24 29.30 -12.88
C PRO A 216 -35.84 28.68 -14.14
N LYS A 217 -35.54 29.21 -15.33
CA LYS A 217 -35.99 28.71 -16.63
C LYS A 217 -34.93 27.88 -17.35
N GLN A 218 -33.82 27.58 -16.69
CA GLN A 218 -32.77 26.76 -17.28
C GLN A 218 -33.30 25.39 -17.69
N ARG A 219 -32.73 24.81 -18.74
CA ARG A 219 -33.00 23.45 -19.17
C ARG A 219 -31.68 22.74 -19.43
N ILE A 220 -31.14 22.16 -18.36
CA ILE A 220 -29.91 21.37 -18.42
C ILE A 220 -30.30 19.90 -18.34
N GLU A 221 -30.04 19.16 -19.40
CA GLU A 221 -30.34 17.73 -19.51
C GLU A 221 -29.07 16.91 -19.29
N TYR A 222 -29.15 15.89 -18.43
CA TYR A 222 -28.04 15.02 -18.11
C TYR A 222 -28.30 13.60 -18.66
N GLY A 223 -27.47 13.17 -19.61
CA GLY A 223 -27.48 11.82 -20.18
C GLY A 223 -26.39 10.95 -19.55
N CYS A 224 -26.73 9.70 -19.22
CA CYS A 224 -25.78 8.74 -18.67
C CYS A 224 -25.64 7.55 -19.62
N CYS A 225 -24.47 7.37 -20.22
CA CYS A 225 -24.19 6.23 -21.08
C CYS A 225 -23.35 5.20 -20.31
N ARG A 226 -23.95 4.05 -19.98
CA ARG A 226 -23.19 2.89 -19.49
C ARG A 226 -22.47 2.25 -20.66
N THR A 227 -21.16 2.12 -20.54
CA THR A 227 -20.37 1.19 -21.34
C THR A 227 -20.52 -0.19 -20.70
N GLU A 228 -21.14 -1.13 -21.40
CA GLU A 228 -21.15 -2.54 -20.96
C GLU A 228 -19.70 -3.06 -20.94
N PRO A 229 -19.31 -3.90 -19.96
CA PRO A 229 -18.01 -4.54 -19.99
C PRO A 229 -17.96 -5.48 -21.20
N GLU A 230 -16.88 -5.42 -21.99
CA GLU A 230 -16.59 -6.43 -23.00
C GLU A 230 -16.62 -7.81 -22.33
N THR A 231 -17.63 -8.62 -22.63
CA THR A 231 -17.62 -10.03 -22.29
C THR A 231 -16.48 -10.66 -23.07
N ASP A 232 -15.36 -10.96 -22.39
CA ASP A 232 -14.31 -11.81 -22.94
C ASP A 232 -14.95 -13.11 -23.43
N GLY A 233 -15.01 -13.24 -24.75
CA GLY A 233 -15.50 -14.43 -25.43
C GLY A 233 -14.59 -15.60 -25.10
N THR A 234 -14.95 -16.37 -24.09
CA THR A 234 -14.43 -17.73 -23.93
C THR A 234 -15.28 -18.62 -24.82
N SER A 235 -14.79 -18.81 -26.04
CA SER A 235 -15.22 -19.84 -26.97
C SER A 235 -15.20 -21.20 -26.27
N GLY A 236 -16.34 -21.89 -26.25
CA GLY A 236 -16.40 -23.34 -26.01
C GLY A 236 -16.12 -24.14 -27.28
#